data_AF-A0A968H1M4-F1
#
_entry.id   AF-A0A968H1M4-F1
#
_cell.length_a   1.000
_cell.length_b   1.000
_cell.length_c   1.000
_cell.angle_alpha   90.00
_cell.angle_beta   90.00
_cell.angle_gamma   90.00
#
_symmetry.space_group_name_H-M   'P 1'
#
loop_
_entity.id
_entity.type
_entity.pdbx_description
1 polymer ?
#
loop_
_entity_poly.entity_id
_entity_poly.type
_entity_poly.pdbx_seq_one_letter_code
_entity_poly.pdbx_strand_id
1 'polypeptide(L)'
;MAARSGFESGRAIGRPVGALVAASTALILVALAIVPFLSPAWVRFEQDRTDVGSLTGFSAAELDIVAGGLLGDLALWQGDFRVTLDGQPVLNDREVSHMLDVRAVLWGGFALAALGAALTLIVLTLNRAPHRRAAVWRAVAAGARATTIGVLVIGAFAVLAFPVFFETFHRLFFSEGTYLFDPATERLVQLFPTQFWSDTTIAIGGLVLILSIVVGWLAARRARTVIAAAEPRAPGWGTGRAGAAGRARLGR
;
A
#
# COMPACT_ATOMS: atom_id res chain seq x y z
N MET A 1 11.31 23.22 -49.69
CA MET A 1 12.23 23.53 -48.57
C MET A 1 11.51 23.16 -47.29
N ALA A 2 12.12 22.27 -46.51
CA ALA A 2 11.47 21.50 -45.44
C ALA A 2 11.14 22.35 -44.20
N ALA A 3 9.88 22.35 -43.77
CA ALA A 3 9.49 22.65 -42.39
C ALA A 3 9.38 21.32 -41.63
N ARG A 4 10.53 20.68 -41.39
CA ARG A 4 10.65 19.60 -40.39
C ARG A 4 11.06 20.23 -39.05
N SER A 5 10.53 19.61 -37.98
CA SER A 5 11.01 19.65 -36.60
C SER A 5 10.95 20.98 -35.84
N GLY A 6 9.73 21.32 -35.37
CA GLY A 6 9.52 22.19 -34.20
C GLY A 6 8.57 21.58 -33.15
N PHE A 7 8.07 20.36 -33.37
CA PHE A 7 7.49 19.55 -32.32
C PHE A 7 8.68 19.02 -31.51
N GLU A 8 9.23 19.85 -30.63
CA GLU A 8 9.98 19.32 -29.50
C GLU A 8 9.05 18.32 -28.84
N SER A 9 9.33 17.04 -29.08
CA SER A 9 8.71 15.91 -28.43
C SER A 9 8.68 16.26 -26.95
N GLY A 10 7.51 16.63 -26.44
CA GLY A 10 7.31 16.95 -25.03
C GLY A 10 7.65 15.71 -24.27
N ARG A 11 8.94 15.56 -23.90
CA ARG A 11 9.50 14.31 -23.41
C ARG A 11 8.62 13.88 -22.26
N ALA A 12 7.93 12.76 -22.45
CA ALA A 12 7.29 12.04 -21.37
C ALA A 12 8.30 11.92 -20.22
N ILE A 13 7.82 11.82 -18.98
CA ILE A 13 8.73 11.53 -17.87
C ILE A 13 9.64 10.35 -18.26
N GLY A 14 10.93 10.45 -17.94
CA GLY A 14 11.88 9.42 -18.34
C GLY A 14 11.41 8.04 -17.86
N ARG A 15 11.57 7.00 -18.70
CA ARG A 15 11.23 5.61 -18.37
C ARG A 15 11.69 5.19 -16.95
N PRO A 16 12.93 5.47 -16.51
CA PRO A 16 13.35 5.13 -15.14
C PRO A 16 12.53 5.87 -14.07
N VAL A 17 12.22 7.16 -14.26
CA VAL A 17 11.38 7.93 -13.32
C VAL A 17 9.97 7.36 -13.24
N GLY A 18 9.38 6.99 -14.39
CA GLY A 18 8.07 6.34 -14.43
C GLY A 18 8.06 4.99 -13.70
N ALA A 19 9.12 4.18 -13.86
CA ALA A 19 9.26 2.92 -13.15
C ALA A 19 9.41 3.11 -11.63
N LEU A 20 10.17 4.10 -11.20
CA LEU A 20 10.31 4.44 -9.77
C LEU A 20 9.00 4.89 -9.15
N VAL A 21 8.20 5.72 -9.85
CA VAL A 21 6.85 6.09 -9.39
C VAL A 21 5.93 4.87 -9.30
N ALA A 22 6.00 3.97 -10.28
CA ALA A 22 5.21 2.74 -10.27
C ALA A 22 5.59 1.82 -9.08
N ALA A 23 6.89 1.62 -8.83
CA ALA A 23 7.39 0.84 -7.69
C ALA A 23 7.02 1.50 -6.35
N SER A 24 7.17 2.83 -6.26
CA SER A 24 6.76 3.60 -5.07
C SER A 24 5.27 3.42 -4.78
N THR A 25 4.43 3.40 -5.82
CA THR A 25 2.99 3.17 -5.66
C THR A 25 2.71 1.81 -5.01
N ALA A 26 3.42 0.74 -5.41
CA ALA A 26 3.25 -0.58 -4.80
C ALA A 26 3.60 -0.56 -3.30
N LEU A 27 4.74 0.03 -2.93
CA LEU A 27 5.17 0.15 -1.53
C LEU A 27 4.17 0.92 -0.68
N ILE A 28 3.67 2.05 -1.19
CA ILE A 28 2.67 2.88 -0.49
C ILE A 28 1.39 2.09 -0.25
N LEU A 29 0.89 1.37 -1.27
CA LEU A 29 -0.35 0.59 -1.15
C LEU A 29 -0.23 -0.51 -0.10
N VAL A 30 0.90 -1.24 -0.08
CA VAL A 30 1.17 -2.28 0.92
C VAL A 30 1.29 -1.68 2.32
N ALA A 31 2.08 -0.60 2.48
CA ALA A 31 2.25 0.05 3.77
C ALA A 31 0.92 0.55 4.34
N LEU A 32 0.09 1.22 3.53
CA LEU A 32 -1.24 1.68 3.96
C LEU A 32 -2.19 0.53 4.31
N ALA A 33 -2.09 -0.59 3.61
CA ALA A 33 -2.93 -1.76 3.88
C ALA A 33 -2.59 -2.46 5.20
N ILE A 34 -1.35 -2.37 5.69
CA ILE A 34 -0.94 -2.99 6.95
C ILE A 34 -1.51 -2.26 8.16
N VAL A 35 -1.58 -0.92 8.11
CA VAL A 35 -1.91 -0.05 9.25
C VAL A 35 -3.19 -0.47 10.02
N PRO A 36 -4.33 -0.79 9.39
CA PRO A 36 -5.54 -1.18 10.13
C PRO A 36 -5.40 -2.46 10.97
N PHE A 37 -4.48 -3.34 10.57
CA PHE A 37 -4.23 -4.63 11.23
C PHE A 37 -3.24 -4.52 12.38
N LEU A 38 -2.55 -3.37 12.51
CA LEU A 38 -1.79 -3.00 13.70
C LEU A 38 -2.72 -2.36 14.76
N SER A 39 -3.82 -3.03 15.07
CA SER A 39 -4.83 -2.53 16.02
C SER A 39 -5.21 -3.58 17.06
N PRO A 40 -5.50 -3.16 18.31
CA PRO A 40 -5.96 -4.10 19.35
C PRO A 40 -7.24 -4.84 18.94
N ALA A 41 -8.12 -4.16 18.21
CA ALA A 41 -9.39 -4.74 17.75
C ALA A 41 -9.17 -5.93 16.80
N TRP A 42 -8.26 -5.80 15.83
CA TRP A 42 -7.93 -6.90 14.92
C TRP A 42 -7.24 -8.04 15.66
N VAL A 43 -6.25 -7.72 16.49
CA VAL A 43 -5.50 -8.73 17.23
C VAL A 43 -6.42 -9.54 18.13
N ARG A 44 -7.30 -8.88 18.88
CA ARG A 44 -8.28 -9.56 19.73
C ARG A 44 -9.24 -10.44 18.92
N PHE A 45 -9.77 -9.93 17.81
CA PHE A 45 -10.65 -10.70 16.94
C PHE A 45 -10.01 -12.02 16.48
N GLU A 46 -8.74 -11.97 16.05
CA GLU A 46 -8.03 -13.17 15.62
C GLU A 46 -7.60 -14.08 16.79
N GLN A 47 -7.25 -13.53 17.95
CA GLN A 47 -6.96 -14.32 19.15
C GLN A 47 -8.19 -15.07 19.66
N ASP A 48 -9.37 -14.44 19.65
CA ASP A 48 -10.64 -15.09 19.99
C ASP A 48 -10.97 -16.19 18.98
N ARG A 49 -10.77 -15.93 17.68
CA ARG A 49 -11.02 -16.90 16.59
C ARG A 49 -10.09 -18.12 16.64
N THR A 50 -8.89 -17.98 17.18
CA THR A 50 -7.86 -19.03 17.25
C THR A 50 -7.72 -19.67 18.63
N ASP A 51 -8.61 -19.32 19.57
CA ASP A 51 -8.66 -19.86 20.94
C ASP A 51 -7.30 -19.78 21.67
N VAL A 52 -6.65 -18.62 21.58
CA VAL A 52 -5.33 -18.36 22.20
C VAL A 52 -5.38 -18.52 23.72
N GLY A 53 -6.54 -18.28 24.35
CA GLY A 53 -6.74 -18.53 25.77
C GLY A 53 -6.45 -19.98 26.14
N SER A 54 -6.94 -20.95 25.36
CA SER A 54 -6.64 -22.37 25.56
C SER A 54 -5.18 -22.73 25.28
N LEU A 55 -4.54 -22.09 24.30
CA LEU A 55 -3.13 -22.35 23.94
C LEU A 55 -2.15 -21.83 24.99
N THR A 56 -2.47 -20.70 25.63
CA THR A 56 -1.57 -20.00 26.54
C THR A 56 -1.90 -20.23 28.02
N GLY A 57 -3.17 -20.51 28.33
CA GLY A 57 -3.72 -20.50 29.68
C GLY A 57 -4.04 -19.09 30.21
N PHE A 58 -3.89 -18.05 29.39
CA PHE A 58 -4.17 -16.67 29.80
C PHE A 58 -5.66 -16.35 29.73
N SER A 59 -6.13 -15.55 30.68
CA SER A 59 -7.45 -14.94 30.65
C SER A 59 -7.54 -13.88 29.55
N ALA A 60 -8.76 -13.51 29.16
CA ALA A 60 -8.97 -12.48 28.14
C ALA A 60 -8.34 -11.12 28.52
N ALA A 61 -8.35 -10.77 29.80
CA ALA A 61 -7.73 -9.54 30.30
C ALA A 61 -6.21 -9.56 30.20
N GLU A 62 -5.58 -10.71 30.51
CA GLU A 62 -4.14 -10.89 30.35
C GLU A 62 -3.75 -10.85 28.87
N LEU A 63 -4.55 -11.45 27.98
CA LEU A 63 -4.32 -11.35 26.54
C LEU A 63 -4.42 -9.91 26.04
N ASP A 64 -5.42 -9.14 26.48
CA ASP A 64 -5.55 -7.72 26.13
C ASP A 64 -4.31 -6.91 26.58
N ILE A 65 -3.78 -7.18 27.79
CA ILE A 65 -2.56 -6.53 28.31
C ILE A 65 -1.34 -6.90 27.46
N VAL A 66 -1.13 -8.20 27.22
CA VAL A 66 0.03 -8.72 26.48
C VAL A 66 0.01 -8.24 25.04
N ALA A 67 -1.10 -8.46 24.33
CA ALA A 67 -1.26 -8.04 22.94
C ALA A 67 -1.14 -6.51 22.80
N GLY A 68 -1.75 -5.75 23.72
CA GLY A 68 -1.65 -4.30 23.74
C GLY A 68 -0.22 -3.80 23.93
N GLY A 69 0.53 -4.40 24.87
CA GLY A 69 1.93 -4.06 25.12
C GLY A 69 2.83 -4.38 23.92
N LEU A 70 2.75 -5.61 23.39
CA LEU A 70 3.52 -6.02 22.21
C LEU A 70 3.19 -5.15 20.98
N LEU A 71 1.92 -4.79 20.79
CA LEU A 71 1.51 -3.91 19.70
C LEU A 71 2.02 -2.47 19.90
N GLY A 72 2.00 -1.95 21.14
CA GLY A 72 2.58 -0.66 21.49
C GLY A 72 4.09 -0.61 21.21
N ASP A 73 4.81 -1.68 21.53
CA ASP A 73 6.24 -1.79 21.28
C ASP A 73 6.56 -1.87 19.78
N LEU A 74 5.73 -2.57 19.01
CA LEU A 74 5.87 -2.74 17.57
C LEU A 74 5.50 -1.47 16.79
N ALA A 75 4.32 -0.92 17.05
CA ALA A 75 3.72 0.14 16.25
C ALA A 75 4.01 1.55 16.77
N LEU A 76 4.40 1.70 18.04
CA LEU A 76 4.59 3.01 18.67
C LEU A 76 5.93 3.15 19.41
N TRP A 77 6.80 2.13 19.36
CA TRP A 77 8.13 2.14 20.00
C TRP A 77 8.07 2.41 21.51
N GLN A 78 7.05 1.88 22.20
CA GLN A 78 6.83 2.14 23.63
C GLN A 78 7.77 1.36 24.56
N GLY A 79 8.44 0.33 24.03
CA GLY A 79 9.26 -0.59 24.80
C GLY A 79 10.07 -1.51 23.90
N ASP A 80 10.45 -2.67 24.44
CA ASP A 80 11.37 -3.63 23.84
C ASP A 80 10.86 -5.08 23.88
N PHE A 81 9.54 -5.25 23.91
CA PHE A 81 8.81 -6.52 23.90
C PHE A 81 8.92 -7.34 25.19
N ARG A 82 9.38 -6.73 26.29
CA ARG A 82 9.48 -7.35 27.61
C ARG A 82 8.23 -7.15 28.47
N VAL A 83 7.06 -7.47 27.91
CA VAL A 83 5.80 -7.44 28.66
C VAL A 83 5.81 -8.54 29.73
N THR A 84 5.34 -8.21 30.94
CA THR A 84 5.29 -9.14 32.07
C THR A 84 3.87 -9.37 32.56
N LEU A 85 3.62 -10.58 33.07
CA LEU A 85 2.45 -10.95 33.85
C LEU A 85 2.94 -11.48 35.20
N ASP A 86 2.39 -10.97 36.31
CA ASP A 86 2.81 -11.30 37.68
C ASP A 86 4.34 -11.22 37.90
N GLY A 87 4.97 -10.24 37.25
CA GLY A 87 6.42 -10.01 37.33
C GLY A 87 7.28 -10.99 36.53
N GLN A 88 6.68 -11.92 35.77
CA GLN A 88 7.39 -12.83 34.88
C GLN A 88 7.28 -12.37 33.42
N PRO A 89 8.37 -12.40 32.64
CA PRO A 89 8.33 -12.06 31.22
C PRO A 89 7.49 -13.07 30.44
N VAL A 90 6.64 -12.57 29.55
CA VAL A 90 5.80 -13.42 28.69
C VAL A 90 6.62 -14.01 27.56
N LEU A 91 7.41 -13.19 26.87
CA LEU A 91 8.32 -13.64 25.82
C LEU A 91 9.70 -13.93 26.40
N ASN A 92 10.33 -15.00 25.94
CA ASN A 92 11.73 -15.29 26.24
C ASN A 92 12.67 -14.40 25.40
N ASP A 93 13.97 -14.38 25.72
CA ASP A 93 14.95 -13.51 25.04
C ASP A 93 15.06 -13.76 23.52
N ARG A 94 14.85 -15.00 23.08
CA ARG A 94 14.88 -15.36 21.65
C ARG A 94 13.68 -14.77 20.91
N GLU A 95 12.50 -14.87 21.51
CA GLU A 95 11.26 -14.30 20.99
C GLU A 95 11.31 -12.77 20.97
N VAL A 96 11.86 -12.16 22.03
CA VAL A 96 12.10 -10.70 22.09
C VAL A 96 13.06 -10.27 20.98
N SER A 97 14.18 -10.97 20.79
CA SER A 97 15.13 -10.66 19.72
C SER A 97 14.47 -10.71 18.34
N HIS A 98 13.64 -11.71 18.09
CA HIS A 98 12.89 -11.81 16.83
C HIS A 98 11.90 -10.65 16.67
N MET A 99 11.18 -10.26 17.72
CA MET A 99 10.25 -9.13 17.65
C MET A 99 10.95 -7.78 17.39
N LEU A 100 12.19 -7.61 17.88
CA LEU A 100 13.03 -6.46 17.54
C LEU A 100 13.39 -6.44 16.04
N ASP A 101 13.73 -7.59 15.46
CA ASP A 101 13.99 -7.73 14.02
C ASP A 101 12.71 -7.44 13.20
N VAL A 102 11.55 -7.98 13.63
CA VAL A 102 10.24 -7.73 13.01
C VAL A 102 9.92 -6.23 13.02
N ARG A 103 10.17 -5.53 14.14
CA ARG A 103 9.99 -4.08 14.22
C ARG A 103 10.88 -3.34 13.23
N ALA A 104 12.15 -3.75 13.10
CA ALA A 104 13.08 -3.15 12.16
C ALA A 104 12.61 -3.33 10.70
N VAL A 105 12.14 -4.52 10.34
CA VAL A 105 11.61 -4.81 8.99
C VAL A 105 10.33 -4.02 8.70
N LEU A 106 9.39 -3.99 9.66
CA LEU A 106 8.14 -3.25 9.52
C LEU A 106 8.39 -1.75 9.29
N TRP A 107 9.22 -1.14 10.14
CA TRP A 107 9.53 0.29 10.05
C TRP A 107 10.46 0.63 8.89
N GLY A 108 11.36 -0.26 8.50
CA GLY A 108 12.14 -0.13 7.27
C GLY A 108 11.22 -0.10 6.04
N GLY A 109 10.21 -0.98 6.00
CA GLY A 109 9.17 -0.96 4.97
C GLY A 109 8.37 0.34 4.94
N PHE A 110 7.91 0.82 6.09
CA PHE A 110 7.22 2.12 6.19
C PHE A 110 8.10 3.30 5.78
N ALA A 111 9.38 3.31 6.14
CA ALA A 111 10.33 4.33 5.72
C ALA A 111 10.51 4.34 4.19
N LEU A 112 10.66 3.17 3.56
CA LEU A 112 10.74 3.05 2.10
C LEU A 112 9.45 3.53 1.42
N ALA A 113 8.28 3.20 1.98
CA ALA A 113 7.00 3.69 1.47
C ALA A 113 6.87 5.22 1.60
N ALA A 114 7.30 5.80 2.72
CA ALA A 114 7.31 7.25 2.93
C ALA A 114 8.25 7.97 1.95
N LEU A 115 9.45 7.42 1.72
CA LEU A 115 10.39 7.92 0.71
C LEU A 115 9.79 7.83 -0.70
N GLY A 116 9.12 6.72 -1.03
CA GLY A 116 8.41 6.55 -2.30
C GLY A 116 7.27 7.55 -2.48
N ALA A 117 6.54 7.86 -1.42
CA ALA A 117 5.49 8.88 -1.41
C ALA A 117 6.08 10.27 -1.67
N ALA A 118 7.15 10.65 -0.94
CA ALA A 118 7.87 11.90 -1.14
C ALA A 118 8.40 12.02 -2.58
N LEU A 119 9.03 10.96 -3.11
CA LEU A 119 9.50 10.90 -4.50
C LEU A 119 8.35 11.13 -5.49
N THR A 120 7.23 10.44 -5.31
CA THR A 120 6.06 10.56 -6.19
C THR A 120 5.50 11.98 -6.17
N LEU A 121 5.42 12.62 -5.00
CA LEU A 121 4.98 14.01 -4.84
C LEU A 121 5.95 15.02 -5.48
N ILE A 122 7.26 14.82 -5.31
CA ILE A 122 8.29 15.65 -5.94
C ILE A 122 8.17 15.56 -7.46
N VAL A 123 8.13 14.33 -8.01
CA VAL A 123 7.99 14.11 -9.46
C VAL A 123 6.70 14.74 -9.98
N LEU A 124 5.58 14.61 -9.27
CA LEU A 124 4.32 15.23 -9.65
C LEU A 124 4.39 16.77 -9.65
N THR A 125 5.06 17.35 -8.65
CA THR A 125 5.17 18.81 -8.47
C THR A 125 6.10 19.47 -9.49
N LEU A 126 7.20 18.80 -9.85
CA LEU A 126 8.16 19.28 -10.85
C LEU A 126 7.63 19.16 -12.28
N ASN A 127 6.72 18.22 -12.56
CA ASN A 127 6.18 17.96 -13.89
C ASN A 127 4.84 18.66 -14.14
N ARG A 128 4.84 20.00 -14.18
CA ARG A 128 3.60 20.81 -14.25
C ARG A 128 2.91 20.85 -15.61
N ALA A 129 3.65 20.65 -16.70
CA ALA A 129 3.07 20.60 -18.04
C ALA A 129 2.02 19.49 -18.13
N PRO A 130 0.83 19.72 -18.72
CA PRO A 130 -0.28 18.75 -18.70
C PRO A 130 0.11 17.34 -19.16
N HIS A 131 0.84 17.22 -20.27
CA HIS A 131 1.30 15.93 -20.78
C HIS A 131 2.25 15.20 -19.83
N ARG A 132 3.14 15.93 -19.13
CA ARG A 132 4.07 15.36 -18.16
C ARG A 132 3.36 14.95 -16.87
N ARG A 133 2.47 15.80 -16.36
CA ARG A 133 1.63 15.49 -15.19
C ARG A 133 0.75 14.27 -15.45
N ALA A 134 0.13 14.17 -16.63
CA ALA A 134 -0.63 13.00 -17.03
C ALA A 134 0.24 11.75 -17.11
N ALA A 135 1.50 11.86 -17.56
CA ALA A 135 2.43 10.73 -17.57
C ALA A 135 2.77 10.21 -16.16
N VAL A 136 2.91 11.10 -15.16
CA VAL A 136 3.09 10.69 -13.74
C VAL A 136 1.88 9.91 -13.24
N TRP A 137 0.66 10.42 -13.48
CA TRP A 137 -0.57 9.70 -13.12
C TRP A 137 -0.72 8.35 -13.83
N ARG A 138 -0.28 8.23 -15.09
CA ARG A 138 -0.23 6.95 -15.79
C ARG A 138 0.77 5.98 -15.15
N ALA A 139 1.91 6.47 -14.67
CA ALA A 139 2.88 5.65 -13.94
C ALA A 139 2.32 5.15 -12.60
N VAL A 140 1.63 6.01 -11.83
CA VAL A 140 0.88 5.60 -10.62
C VAL A 140 -0.15 4.52 -10.97
N ALA A 141 -0.94 4.74 -12.02
CA ALA A 141 -1.94 3.76 -12.46
C ALA A 141 -1.30 2.44 -12.91
N ALA A 142 -0.11 2.47 -13.52
CA ALA A 142 0.65 1.29 -13.91
C ALA A 142 1.18 0.53 -12.69
N GLY A 143 1.76 1.22 -11.71
CA GLY A 143 2.18 0.62 -10.43
C GLY A 143 1.03 -0.03 -9.69
N ALA A 144 -0.12 0.64 -9.62
CA ALA A 144 -1.32 0.09 -9.02
C ALA A 144 -1.81 -1.18 -9.74
N ARG A 145 -1.88 -1.20 -11.08
CA ARG A 145 -2.24 -2.41 -11.85
C ARG A 145 -1.23 -3.54 -11.67
N ALA A 146 0.07 -3.24 -11.64
CA ALA A 146 1.10 -4.23 -11.38
C ALA A 146 0.95 -4.82 -9.97
N THR A 147 0.59 -3.99 -8.99
CA THR A 147 0.28 -4.43 -7.61
C THR A 147 -0.94 -5.34 -7.59
N THR A 148 -2.02 -4.99 -8.29
CA THR A 148 -3.21 -5.85 -8.43
C THR A 148 -2.83 -7.24 -8.95
N ILE A 149 -2.06 -7.31 -10.05
CA ILE A 149 -1.62 -8.59 -10.63
C ILE A 149 -0.71 -9.35 -9.65
N GLY A 150 0.26 -8.66 -9.05
CA GLY A 150 1.19 -9.25 -8.08
C GLY A 150 0.47 -9.85 -6.88
N VAL A 151 -0.51 -9.14 -6.31
CA VAL A 151 -1.32 -9.65 -5.19
C VAL A 151 -2.18 -10.83 -5.59
N LEU A 152 -2.75 -10.87 -6.80
CA LEU A 152 -3.50 -12.05 -7.24
C LEU A 152 -2.59 -13.29 -7.35
N VAL A 153 -1.38 -13.14 -7.87
CA VAL A 153 -0.42 -14.24 -8.02
C VAL A 153 0.16 -14.67 -6.67
N ILE A 154 0.73 -13.74 -5.92
CA ILE A 154 1.36 -14.01 -4.62
C ILE A 154 0.29 -14.42 -3.58
N GLY A 155 -0.88 -13.78 -3.61
CA GLY A 155 -1.99 -14.10 -2.73
C GLY A 155 -2.56 -15.49 -3.00
N ALA A 156 -2.67 -15.91 -4.26
CA ALA A 156 -3.05 -17.30 -4.57
C ALA A 156 -2.05 -18.30 -3.99
N PHE A 157 -0.74 -18.02 -4.08
CA PHE A 157 0.28 -18.86 -3.45
C PHE A 157 0.14 -18.88 -1.92
N ALA A 158 -0.06 -17.72 -1.28
CA ALA A 158 -0.26 -17.62 0.16
C ALA A 158 -1.50 -18.40 0.65
N VAL A 159 -2.60 -18.37 -0.11
CA VAL A 159 -3.83 -19.11 0.22
C VAL A 159 -3.67 -20.62 0.04
N LEU A 160 -3.00 -21.05 -1.04
CA LEU A 160 -2.90 -22.47 -1.39
C LEU A 160 -1.78 -23.19 -0.63
N ALA A 161 -0.74 -22.48 -0.20
CA ALA A 161 0.45 -23.06 0.41
C ALA A 161 1.02 -22.17 1.54
N PHE A 162 0.16 -21.76 2.47
CA PHE A 162 0.53 -20.81 3.54
C PHE A 162 1.81 -21.17 4.32
N PRO A 163 2.05 -22.43 4.74
CA PRO A 163 3.28 -22.77 5.48
C PRO A 163 4.56 -22.46 4.67
N VAL A 164 4.56 -22.82 3.38
CA VAL A 164 5.70 -22.57 2.48
C VAL A 164 5.85 -21.08 2.21
N PHE A 165 4.73 -20.37 2.00
CA PHE A 165 4.72 -18.92 1.83
C PHE A 165 5.32 -18.22 3.06
N PHE A 166 4.85 -18.57 4.26
CA PHE A 166 5.30 -17.99 5.52
C PHE A 166 6.81 -18.19 5.70
N GLU A 167 7.30 -19.42 5.54
CA GLU A 167 8.73 -19.71 5.67
C GLU A 167 9.57 -18.97 4.62
N THR A 168 9.11 -18.95 3.36
CA THR A 168 9.81 -18.24 2.28
C THR A 168 9.91 -16.75 2.57
N PHE A 169 8.82 -16.13 3.06
CA PHE A 169 8.82 -14.74 3.48
C PHE A 169 9.85 -14.49 4.59
N HIS A 170 9.88 -15.33 5.63
CA HIS A 170 10.80 -15.16 6.74
C HIS A 170 12.27 -15.29 6.31
N ARG A 171 12.59 -16.24 5.42
CA ARG A 171 13.95 -16.39 4.87
C ARG A 171 14.46 -15.16 4.11
N LEU A 172 13.58 -14.29 3.61
CA LEU A 172 13.98 -13.05 2.93
C LEU A 172 14.44 -11.96 3.90
N PHE A 173 13.96 -12.00 5.15
CA PHE A 173 14.12 -10.92 6.12
C PHE A 173 14.93 -11.31 7.35
N PHE A 174 14.99 -12.60 7.67
CA PHE A 174 15.55 -13.11 8.91
C PHE A 174 16.54 -14.24 8.64
N SER A 175 17.54 -14.35 9.52
CA SER A 175 18.53 -15.43 9.47
C SER A 175 17.89 -16.76 9.86
N GLU A 176 18.43 -17.87 9.33
CA GLU A 176 17.96 -19.20 9.68
C GLU A 176 18.05 -19.45 11.20
N GLY A 177 17.00 -20.05 11.77
CA GLY A 177 16.91 -20.34 13.20
C GLY A 177 16.42 -19.19 14.10
N THR A 178 16.29 -17.96 13.59
CA THR A 178 15.84 -16.81 14.41
C THR A 178 14.33 -16.57 14.40
N TYR A 179 13.57 -17.33 13.62
CA TYR A 179 12.12 -17.14 13.43
C TYR A 179 11.30 -18.44 13.53
N LEU A 180 11.93 -19.57 13.90
CA LEU A 180 11.24 -20.85 14.11
C LEU A 180 11.12 -21.13 15.60
N PHE A 181 9.89 -21.22 16.07
CA PHE A 181 9.52 -21.41 17.47
C PHE A 181 8.69 -22.67 17.67
N ASP A 182 8.84 -23.32 18.82
CA ASP A 182 8.10 -24.50 19.23
C ASP A 182 6.73 -24.11 19.83
N PRO A 183 5.61 -24.42 19.17
CA PRO A 183 4.27 -24.11 19.67
C PRO A 183 3.94 -24.73 21.02
N ALA A 184 4.63 -25.79 21.43
CA ALA A 184 4.40 -26.44 22.72
C ALA A 184 5.01 -25.67 23.90
N THR A 185 6.04 -24.85 23.67
CA THR A 185 6.83 -24.24 24.74
C THR A 185 7.00 -22.73 24.63
N GLU A 186 6.86 -22.15 23.43
CA GLU A 186 7.17 -20.75 23.17
C GLU A 186 5.91 -19.89 22.98
N ARG A 187 5.86 -18.76 23.70
CA ARG A 187 4.67 -17.93 23.87
C ARG A 187 4.30 -17.15 22.62
N LEU A 188 5.25 -16.71 21.82
CA LEU A 188 5.02 -15.89 20.62
C LEU A 188 4.13 -16.63 19.62
N VAL A 189 4.42 -17.91 19.33
CA VAL A 189 3.61 -18.72 18.41
C VAL A 189 2.33 -19.26 19.03
N GLN A 190 2.21 -19.29 20.35
CA GLN A 190 0.94 -19.53 21.03
C GLN A 190 0.03 -18.29 20.98
N LEU A 191 0.60 -17.09 21.14
CA LEU A 191 -0.11 -15.80 21.11
C LEU A 191 -0.52 -15.39 19.69
N PHE A 192 0.26 -15.79 18.69
CA PHE A 192 0.01 -15.55 17.27
C PHE A 192 0.14 -16.86 16.47
N PRO A 193 -0.83 -17.78 16.58
CA PRO A 193 -0.79 -19.07 15.90
C PRO A 193 -0.74 -18.94 14.36
N THR A 194 -0.39 -20.02 13.67
CA THR A 194 -0.34 -20.02 12.19
C THR A 194 -1.62 -19.51 11.53
N GLN A 195 -2.78 -19.83 12.11
CA GLN A 195 -4.08 -19.36 11.62
C GLN A 195 -4.22 -17.83 11.70
N PHE A 196 -3.80 -17.21 12.81
CA PHE A 196 -3.77 -15.74 12.98
C PHE A 196 -3.00 -15.08 11.83
N TRP A 197 -1.82 -15.63 11.49
CA TRP A 197 -0.99 -15.08 10.42
C TRP A 197 -1.58 -15.33 9.03
N SER A 198 -2.23 -16.47 8.82
CA SER A 198 -2.89 -16.78 7.56
C SER A 198 -4.05 -15.82 7.29
N ASP A 199 -4.93 -15.64 8.28
CA ASP A 199 -6.08 -14.74 8.18
C ASP A 199 -5.63 -13.28 8.01
N THR A 200 -4.65 -12.84 8.80
CA THR A 200 -4.07 -11.49 8.68
C THR A 200 -3.42 -11.28 7.31
N THR A 201 -2.69 -12.25 6.78
CA THR A 201 -2.09 -12.18 5.43
C THR A 201 -3.16 -12.06 4.34
N ILE A 202 -4.23 -12.85 4.43
CA ILE A 202 -5.34 -12.82 3.49
C ILE A 202 -6.08 -11.47 3.57
N ALA A 203 -6.32 -10.97 4.77
CA ALA A 203 -7.00 -9.69 4.99
C ALA A 203 -6.18 -8.50 4.44
N ILE A 204 -4.86 -8.47 4.71
CA ILE A 204 -3.94 -7.49 4.11
C ILE A 204 -3.97 -7.60 2.59
N GLY A 205 -3.84 -8.81 2.03
CA GLY A 205 -3.89 -9.05 0.59
C GLY A 205 -5.18 -8.54 -0.05
N GLY A 206 -6.33 -8.80 0.58
CA GLY A 206 -7.63 -8.30 0.15
C GLY A 206 -7.69 -6.76 0.16
N LEU A 207 -7.17 -6.11 1.20
CA LEU A 207 -7.14 -4.66 1.27
C LEU A 207 -6.18 -4.04 0.23
N VAL A 208 -5.00 -4.62 0.01
CA VAL A 208 -4.09 -4.18 -1.07
C VAL A 208 -4.77 -4.33 -2.44
N LEU A 209 -5.51 -5.42 -2.67
CA LEU A 209 -6.27 -5.64 -3.90
C LEU A 209 -7.28 -4.51 -4.13
N ILE A 210 -8.10 -4.20 -3.12
CA ILE A 210 -9.10 -3.12 -3.19
C ILE A 210 -8.42 -1.76 -3.44
N LEU A 211 -7.41 -1.41 -2.63
CA LEU A 211 -6.72 -0.13 -2.74
C LEU A 211 -6.04 0.03 -4.11
N SER A 212 -5.40 -1.02 -4.61
CA SER A 212 -4.72 -0.99 -5.92
C SER A 212 -5.71 -0.79 -7.08
N ILE A 213 -6.89 -1.42 -7.05
CA ILE A 213 -7.93 -1.21 -8.05
C ILE A 213 -8.45 0.24 -8.01
N VAL A 214 -8.79 0.73 -6.81
CA VAL A 214 -9.32 2.09 -6.61
C VAL A 214 -8.30 3.15 -7.04
N VAL A 215 -7.06 3.05 -6.57
CA VAL A 215 -5.98 3.98 -6.92
C VAL A 215 -5.66 3.90 -8.41
N GLY A 216 -5.62 2.69 -8.99
CA GLY A 216 -5.40 2.48 -10.42
C GLY A 216 -6.46 3.17 -11.27
N TRP A 217 -7.74 3.04 -10.89
CA TRP A 217 -8.86 3.71 -11.55
C TRP A 217 -8.81 5.23 -11.40
N LEU A 218 -8.61 5.74 -10.17
CA LEU A 218 -8.52 7.17 -9.89
C LEU A 218 -7.35 7.82 -10.63
N ALA A 219 -6.17 7.21 -10.60
CA ALA A 219 -4.98 7.72 -11.28
C ALA A 219 -5.16 7.73 -12.81
N ALA A 220 -5.75 6.67 -13.39
CA ALA A 220 -6.07 6.64 -14.81
C ALA A 220 -7.09 7.73 -15.20
N ARG A 221 -8.13 7.93 -14.37
CA ARG A 221 -9.10 9.01 -14.56
C ARG A 221 -8.44 10.39 -14.50
N ARG A 222 -7.57 10.63 -13.50
CA ARG A 222 -6.84 11.88 -13.35
C ARG A 222 -5.92 12.17 -14.54
N ALA A 223 -5.23 11.15 -15.06
CA ALA A 223 -4.42 11.31 -16.26
C ALA A 223 -5.25 11.80 -17.47
N ARG A 224 -6.46 11.25 -17.67
CA ARG A 224 -7.37 11.68 -18.75
C ARG A 224 -7.87 13.10 -18.55
N THR A 225 -8.30 13.46 -17.33
CA THR A 225 -8.82 14.81 -17.04
C THR A 225 -7.77 15.91 -17.21
N VAL A 226 -6.50 15.63 -16.87
CA VAL A 226 -5.40 16.59 -17.03
C VAL A 226 -5.15 16.91 -18.51
N ILE A 227 -5.27 15.91 -19.39
CA ILE A 227 -5.13 16.11 -20.84
C ILE A 227 -6.35 16.86 -21.40
N ALA A 228 -7.56 16.41 -21.08
CA ALA A 228 -8.79 17.04 -21.58
C ALA A 228 -8.91 18.53 -21.16
N ALA A 229 -8.43 18.88 -19.97
CA ALA A 229 -8.40 20.28 -19.52
C ALA A 229 -7.36 21.15 -20.25
N ALA A 230 -6.38 20.54 -20.91
CA ALA A 230 -5.31 21.23 -21.63
C ALA A 230 -5.59 21.38 -23.14
N GLU A 231 -6.56 20.63 -23.67
CA GLU A 231 -6.99 20.79 -25.06
C GLU A 231 -7.71 22.14 -25.22
N PRO A 232 -7.37 22.95 -26.24
CA PRO A 232 -8.09 24.19 -26.53
C PRO A 232 -9.57 23.86 -26.73
N ARG A 233 -10.46 24.46 -25.94
CA ARG A 233 -11.90 24.40 -26.23
C ARG A 233 -12.08 24.96 -27.63
N ALA A 234 -12.57 24.14 -28.57
CA ALA A 234 -12.89 24.60 -29.90
C ALA A 234 -13.76 25.86 -29.76
N PRO A 235 -13.48 26.96 -30.50
CA PRO A 235 -14.37 28.10 -30.49
C PRO A 235 -15.74 27.59 -30.90
N GLY A 236 -16.71 27.71 -29.97
CA GLY A 236 -18.07 27.29 -30.23
C GLY A 236 -18.54 27.99 -31.49
N TRP A 237 -18.78 27.25 -32.56
CA TRP A 237 -19.46 27.75 -33.73
C TRP A 237 -20.94 27.96 -33.37
N GLY A 238 -21.18 29.02 -32.59
CA GLY A 238 -22.49 29.53 -32.22
C GLY A 238 -23.02 30.46 -33.31
N THR A 239 -23.57 29.83 -34.35
CA THR A 239 -24.65 30.32 -35.22
C THR A 239 -24.52 31.76 -35.75
N GLY A 240 -23.95 31.89 -36.96
CA GLY A 240 -24.21 33.04 -37.81
C GLY A 240 -25.71 33.16 -38.10
N ARG A 241 -26.35 34.24 -37.64
CA ARG A 241 -27.56 34.76 -38.28
C ARG A 241 -27.14 35.49 -39.55
N ALA A 242 -26.94 34.73 -40.63
CA ALA A 242 -27.06 35.26 -41.98
C ALA A 242 -28.39 34.72 -42.53
N GLY A 243 -29.40 35.57 -42.63
CA GLY A 243 -30.72 35.16 -43.08
C GLY A 243 -31.76 36.27 -43.06
N ALA A 244 -31.80 37.03 -44.16
CA ALA A 244 -32.98 37.62 -44.78
C ALA A 244 -33.84 38.63 -43.98
N ALA A 245 -33.66 39.92 -44.30
CA ALA A 245 -34.80 40.83 -44.50
C ALA A 245 -34.43 41.84 -45.60
N GLY A 246 -34.88 41.55 -46.82
CA GLY A 246 -34.87 42.49 -47.92
C GLY A 246 -36.08 43.44 -47.88
N ARG A 247 -35.85 44.61 -48.45
CA ARG A 247 -36.78 45.59 -49.05
C ARG A 247 -37.35 46.73 -48.19
N ALA A 248 -37.13 47.91 -48.77
CA ALA A 248 -38.01 49.07 -48.90
C ALA A 248 -38.00 50.14 -47.80
N ARG A 249 -37.32 51.26 -48.09
CA ARG A 249 -38.04 52.51 -48.48
C ARG A 249 -37.11 53.57 -49.05
N LEU A 250 -37.45 54.01 -50.25
CA LEU A 250 -37.14 55.32 -50.81
C LEU A 250 -37.80 56.40 -49.93
N GLY A 251 -37.10 57.51 -49.69
CA GLY A 251 -37.72 58.69 -49.06
C GLY A 251 -36.77 59.81 -48.69
N ARG A 252 -36.60 60.73 -49.64
CA ARG A 252 -36.09 62.12 -49.57
C ARG A 252 -34.59 62.34 -49.63
#